data_AF-A0A919JWR3-F1
#
_entry.id   AF-A0A919JWR3-F1
#
_cell.length_a   1.000
_cell.length_b   1.000
_cell.length_c   1.000
_cell.angle_alpha   90.00
_cell.angle_beta   90.00
_cell.angle_gamma   90.00
#
_symmetry.space_group_name_H-M   'P 1'
#
loop_
_entity.id
_entity.type
_entity.pdbx_description
1 polymer ?
#
loop_
_entity_poly.entity_id
_entity_poly.type
_entity_poly.pdbx_seq_one_letter_code
_entity_poly.pdbx_strand_id
1 'polypeptide(L)'
;MRRSALLAAFTAFVALIATFGVRLNDADAAPTTFAHPGVLVSRAQLDFVKGRVNAGAQPWTAAFNQMTASRYASLSRTAKPRAVVECGSYSNPNNGCTDEREDAIAAYTDALAWYLTGNAAYAQKAIALMDAWSATITSHTNSNAPLQTGWAGSVWPRAAEIIKHTYGNWPNQGRFATMLRNVYLPVVIVGSSSNGNWELSMMEAAVGISVFLEDRASYDRAITRFKARAAAYLYIPADGSQPKYPPVGSVDTPSELINYWQGQSTFVAGLSQETCRDFTHTGYGISAISHIAETTRIQGEDLWPSVQERTRQALGFHTKFENGTAVPSSICGGSVVKGFGPVTEVAYNALAGRLGIAMTNTQQYTEARRPQGTNNLFVAWETLTHAGNPA
;
A
#
# COMPACT_ATOMS: atom_id res chain seq x y z
N MET A 1 -32.62 81.52 -6.33
CA MET A 1 -33.31 80.21 -6.23
C MET A 1 -32.34 79.16 -6.76
N ARG A 2 -31.61 78.46 -5.87
CA ARG A 2 -31.89 77.11 -5.37
C ARG A 2 -31.94 76.02 -6.46
N ARG A 3 -30.90 75.17 -6.42
CA ARG A 3 -30.84 73.70 -6.56
C ARG A 3 -30.20 73.10 -7.82
N SER A 4 -29.15 72.35 -7.52
CA SER A 4 -28.29 71.46 -8.29
C SER A 4 -28.96 70.12 -8.67
N ALA A 5 -28.47 69.49 -9.75
CA ALA A 5 -28.23 68.04 -9.95
C ALA A 5 -27.59 67.88 -11.36
N LEU A 6 -26.34 67.43 -11.61
CA LEU A 6 -25.57 66.21 -11.32
C LEU A 6 -26.07 64.92 -12.01
N LEU A 7 -25.08 64.23 -12.64
CA LEU A 7 -25.01 62.85 -13.16
C LEU A 7 -25.60 62.59 -14.58
N ALA A 8 -25.02 61.74 -15.44
CA ALA A 8 -23.97 60.72 -15.29
C ALA A 8 -23.23 60.48 -16.62
N ALA A 9 -21.94 60.17 -16.54
CA ALA A 9 -21.17 59.58 -17.63
C ALA A 9 -21.25 58.05 -17.54
N PHE A 10 -21.60 57.38 -18.64
CA PHE A 10 -21.61 55.93 -18.77
C PHE A 10 -20.20 55.44 -19.14
N THR A 11 -19.57 54.66 -18.27
CA THR A 11 -18.35 53.89 -18.57
C THR A 11 -18.73 52.43 -18.80
N ALA A 12 -18.45 51.93 -20.00
CA ALA A 12 -18.63 50.52 -20.36
C ALA A 12 -17.54 49.66 -19.72
N PHE A 13 -17.94 48.62 -18.99
CA PHE A 13 -17.04 47.62 -18.42
C PHE A 13 -16.91 46.45 -19.40
N VAL A 14 -15.72 46.23 -19.95
CA VAL A 14 -15.38 45.00 -20.70
C VAL A 14 -14.92 43.96 -19.69
N ALA A 15 -15.71 42.92 -19.48
CA ALA A 15 -15.33 41.79 -18.64
C ALA A 15 -14.37 40.87 -19.39
N LEU A 16 -13.12 40.80 -18.90
CA LEU A 16 -12.13 39.82 -19.34
C LEU A 16 -12.42 38.49 -18.64
N ILE A 17 -13.06 37.54 -19.34
CA ILE A 17 -13.23 36.18 -18.83
C ILE A 17 -11.88 35.47 -18.99
N ALA A 18 -11.13 35.35 -17.89
CA ALA A 18 -10.01 34.43 -17.81
C ALA A 18 -10.56 33.01 -17.81
N THR A 19 -10.52 32.35 -18.96
CA THR A 19 -10.72 30.90 -19.06
C THR A 19 -9.57 30.22 -18.34
N PHE A 20 -9.76 29.87 -17.06
CA PHE A 20 -9.00 28.83 -16.40
C PHE A 20 -9.32 27.52 -17.11
N GLY A 21 -8.58 27.23 -18.18
CA GLY A 21 -8.53 25.89 -18.74
C GLY A 21 -7.99 24.97 -17.66
N VAL A 22 -8.89 24.20 -17.04
CA VAL A 22 -8.50 22.98 -16.34
C VAL A 22 -7.82 22.13 -17.41
N ARG A 23 -6.48 22.13 -17.42
CA ARG A 23 -5.75 21.03 -18.05
C ARG A 23 -6.17 19.80 -17.26
N LEU A 24 -7.04 18.99 -17.84
CA LEU A 24 -7.06 17.57 -17.50
C LEU A 24 -5.65 17.11 -17.84
N ASN A 25 -4.77 17.04 -16.85
CA ASN A 25 -3.50 16.37 -17.04
C ASN A 25 -3.86 14.97 -17.56
N ASP A 26 -3.17 14.51 -18.59
CA ASP A 26 -2.88 13.09 -18.77
C ASP A 26 -1.96 12.64 -17.60
N ALA A 27 -2.41 12.89 -16.36
CA ALA A 27 -1.85 12.34 -15.16
C ALA A 27 -2.33 10.91 -15.19
N ASP A 28 -1.45 9.96 -15.47
CA ASP A 28 -1.64 8.51 -15.30
C ASP A 28 -0.56 7.66 -15.99
N ALA A 29 0.36 8.28 -16.74
CA ALA A 29 1.54 7.63 -17.29
C ALA A 29 2.75 7.81 -16.36
N ALA A 30 3.54 6.73 -16.21
CA ALA A 30 4.72 6.60 -15.39
C ALA A 30 5.65 7.83 -15.49
N PRO A 31 6.37 8.16 -14.40
CA PRO A 31 7.08 9.41 -14.37
C PRO A 31 8.25 9.34 -15.35
N THR A 32 8.64 10.48 -15.92
CA THR A 32 9.82 10.51 -16.81
C THR A 32 11.08 10.02 -16.10
N THR A 33 11.15 10.23 -14.79
CA THR A 33 12.22 9.78 -13.90
C THR A 33 11.61 9.30 -12.58
N PHE A 34 11.97 8.11 -12.13
CA PHE A 34 11.51 7.58 -10.85
C PHE A 34 12.25 8.27 -9.69
N ALA A 35 11.53 8.53 -8.60
CA ALA A 35 12.06 9.06 -7.36
C ALA A 35 12.57 7.93 -6.47
N HIS A 36 13.76 8.12 -5.87
CA HIS A 36 14.46 7.08 -5.10
C HIS A 36 15.12 7.57 -3.81
N PRO A 37 15.09 6.79 -2.70
CA PRO A 37 14.17 5.68 -2.46
C PRO A 37 12.72 6.13 -2.64
N GLY A 38 11.87 5.29 -3.24
CA GLY A 38 10.49 5.70 -3.51
C GLY A 38 9.45 4.59 -3.61
N VAL A 39 9.73 3.41 -3.04
CA VAL A 39 8.72 2.37 -2.84
C VAL A 39 8.26 2.38 -1.39
N LEU A 40 6.99 2.75 -1.18
CA LEU A 40 6.32 3.00 0.10
C LEU A 40 6.91 4.13 0.96
N VAL A 41 8.23 4.26 1.05
CA VAL A 41 8.92 5.29 1.85
C VAL A 41 9.92 6.07 1.00
N SER A 42 9.88 7.40 1.14
CA SER A 42 10.82 8.33 0.50
C SER A 42 11.99 8.69 1.41
N ARG A 43 13.05 9.28 0.83
CA ARG A 43 14.16 9.85 1.62
C ARG A 43 13.68 10.85 2.67
N ALA A 44 12.81 11.79 2.28
CA ALA A 44 12.31 12.81 3.20
C ALA A 44 11.52 12.20 4.37
N GLN A 45 10.73 11.15 4.11
CA GLN A 45 10.04 10.42 5.16
C GLN A 45 11.02 9.71 6.10
N LEU A 46 12.07 9.10 5.58
CA LEU A 46 13.11 8.45 6.39
C LEU A 46 13.88 9.47 7.25
N ASP A 47 14.21 10.64 6.70
CA ASP A 47 14.87 11.73 7.42
C ASP A 47 14.00 12.28 8.55
N PHE A 48 12.70 12.45 8.30
CA PHE A 48 11.73 12.83 9.32
C PHE A 48 11.74 11.83 10.48
N VAL A 49 11.61 10.54 10.19
CA VAL A 49 11.58 9.48 11.22
C VAL A 49 12.89 9.44 11.99
N LYS A 50 14.04 9.55 11.31
CA LYS A 50 15.36 9.64 11.96
C LYS A 50 15.43 10.79 12.95
N GLY A 51 14.94 11.97 12.57
CA GLY A 51 14.83 13.12 13.45
C GLY A 51 13.95 12.85 14.68
N ARG A 52 12.77 12.22 14.49
CA ARG A 52 11.86 11.88 15.60
C ARG A 52 12.45 10.86 16.56
N VAL A 53 13.11 9.82 16.05
CA VAL A 53 13.79 8.80 16.87
C VAL A 53 14.93 9.42 17.67
N ASN A 54 15.79 10.22 17.04
CA ASN A 54 16.90 10.90 17.72
C ASN A 54 16.43 11.87 18.80
N ALA A 55 15.26 12.49 18.61
CA ALA A 55 14.64 13.37 19.59
C ALA A 55 13.88 12.65 20.71
N GLY A 56 13.81 11.31 20.72
CA GLY A 56 13.04 10.56 21.71
C GLY A 56 11.52 10.73 21.58
N ALA A 57 11.02 11.18 20.41
CA ALA A 57 9.62 11.54 20.23
C ALA A 57 8.72 10.30 20.08
N GLN A 58 7.55 10.35 20.71
CA GLN A 58 6.53 9.30 20.60
C GLN A 58 5.52 9.62 19.48
N PRO A 59 5.06 8.60 18.71
CA PRO A 59 5.25 7.16 18.93
C PRO A 59 6.52 6.55 18.29
N TRP A 60 7.33 7.33 17.57
CA TRP A 60 8.45 6.84 16.77
C TRP A 60 9.50 6.09 17.57
N THR A 61 9.90 6.58 18.74
CA THR A 61 10.89 5.88 19.59
C THR A 61 10.38 4.53 20.07
N ALA A 62 9.11 4.41 20.49
CA ALA A 62 8.54 3.12 20.85
C ALA A 62 8.47 2.15 19.66
N ALA A 63 8.07 2.64 18.48
CA ALA A 63 8.03 1.83 17.27
C ALA A 63 9.43 1.38 16.80
N PHE A 64 10.43 2.25 16.91
CA PHE A 64 11.83 1.91 16.61
C PHE A 64 12.39 0.85 17.58
N ASN A 65 12.11 0.97 18.88
CA ASN A 65 12.51 -0.02 19.87
C ASN A 65 11.81 -1.36 19.63
N GLN A 66 10.51 -1.36 19.29
CA GLN A 66 9.78 -2.58 18.90
C GLN A 66 10.41 -3.25 17.67
N MET A 67 10.75 -2.45 16.65
CA MET A 67 11.38 -2.95 15.41
C MET A 67 12.75 -3.59 15.69
N THR A 68 13.63 -2.88 16.39
CA THR A 68 15.00 -3.32 16.69
C THR A 68 15.07 -4.50 17.67
N ALA A 69 14.09 -4.64 18.56
CA ALA A 69 13.95 -5.80 19.43
C ALA A 69 13.34 -7.03 18.72
N SER A 70 12.82 -6.88 17.51
CA SER A 70 12.18 -7.97 16.77
C SER A 70 13.21 -8.97 16.22
N ARG A 71 12.76 -10.20 15.99
CA ARG A 71 13.57 -11.23 15.30
C ARG A 71 14.00 -10.83 13.88
N TYR A 72 13.34 -9.84 13.28
CA TYR A 72 13.63 -9.34 11.95
C TYR A 72 14.84 -8.41 11.91
N ALA A 73 15.21 -7.78 13.02
CA ALA A 73 16.41 -6.96 13.16
C ALA A 73 17.62 -7.74 13.70
N SER A 74 17.56 -9.08 13.72
CA SER A 74 18.63 -9.90 14.25
C SER A 74 19.79 -10.02 13.26
N LEU A 75 20.94 -9.45 13.61
CA LEU A 75 22.17 -9.60 12.82
C LEU A 75 22.70 -11.04 12.75
N SER A 76 22.19 -11.97 13.58
CA SER A 76 22.49 -13.40 13.50
C SER A 76 21.52 -14.18 12.61
N ARG A 77 20.49 -13.54 12.03
CA ARG A 77 19.57 -14.19 11.10
C ARG A 77 20.33 -14.75 9.90
N THR A 78 20.02 -16.00 9.56
CA THR A 78 20.53 -16.72 8.38
C THR A 78 19.40 -16.83 7.37
N ALA A 79 19.64 -16.37 6.14
CA ALA A 79 18.69 -16.50 5.04
C ALA A 79 18.39 -17.98 4.75
N LYS A 80 17.17 -18.27 4.31
CA LYS A 80 16.75 -19.63 3.96
C LYS A 80 16.18 -19.70 2.53
N PRO A 81 16.95 -19.31 1.52
CA PRO A 81 16.45 -19.29 0.16
C PRO A 81 16.19 -20.69 -0.37
N ARG A 82 15.21 -20.81 -1.26
CA ARG A 82 14.89 -22.02 -2.01
C ARG A 82 14.82 -21.72 -3.49
N ALA A 83 15.25 -22.67 -4.31
CA ALA A 83 15.15 -22.54 -5.76
C ALA A 83 13.69 -22.45 -6.20
N VAL A 84 12.85 -23.32 -5.65
CA VAL A 84 11.40 -23.28 -5.84
C VAL A 84 10.73 -23.02 -4.50
N VAL A 85 10.00 -21.90 -4.41
CA VAL A 85 9.10 -21.62 -3.29
C VAL A 85 7.74 -22.24 -3.62
N GLU A 86 7.38 -23.30 -2.91
CA GLU A 86 6.13 -24.04 -3.15
C GLU A 86 5.13 -23.76 -2.02
N CYS A 87 4.01 -23.14 -2.38
CA CYS A 87 2.99 -22.69 -1.45
C CYS A 87 1.62 -23.24 -1.83
N GLY A 88 1.18 -24.29 -1.12
CA GLY A 88 -0.17 -24.82 -1.29
C GLY A 88 -1.22 -23.98 -0.58
N SER A 89 -2.47 -24.47 -0.61
CA SER A 89 -3.60 -23.80 0.03
C SER A 89 -3.33 -23.59 1.53
N TYR A 90 -3.61 -22.40 2.05
CA TYR A 90 -3.29 -22.02 3.44
C TYR A 90 -1.80 -22.19 3.79
N SER A 91 -0.91 -22.07 2.80
CA SER A 91 0.53 -22.38 2.92
C SER A 91 0.78 -23.83 3.34
N ASN A 92 0.01 -24.80 2.84
CA ASN A 92 0.26 -26.22 3.04
C ASN A 92 0.36 -26.95 1.67
N PRO A 93 1.55 -27.39 1.22
CA PRO A 93 2.82 -27.33 1.94
C PRO A 93 3.37 -25.89 2.08
N ASN A 94 4.23 -25.68 3.09
CA ASN A 94 4.97 -24.45 3.34
C ASN A 94 6.45 -24.63 2.99
N ASN A 95 6.74 -24.85 1.72
CA ASN A 95 8.10 -25.12 1.25
C ASN A 95 8.77 -23.80 0.83
N GLY A 96 9.14 -22.98 1.82
CA GLY A 96 9.84 -21.69 1.64
C GLY A 96 8.96 -20.45 1.69
N CYS A 97 7.64 -20.58 1.83
CA CYS A 97 6.72 -19.43 1.80
C CYS A 97 6.94 -18.50 3.00
N THR A 98 7.00 -19.06 4.21
CA THR A 98 7.29 -18.28 5.42
C THR A 98 8.72 -17.77 5.40
N ASP A 99 9.68 -18.61 5.02
CA ASP A 99 11.09 -18.22 4.98
C ASP A 99 11.31 -17.00 4.07
N GLU A 100 10.71 -17.00 2.87
CA GLU A 100 10.79 -15.90 1.92
C GLU A 100 10.19 -14.60 2.46
N ARG A 101 8.93 -14.61 2.93
CA ARG A 101 8.26 -13.40 3.42
C ARG A 101 9.01 -12.82 4.61
N GLU A 102 9.43 -13.69 5.52
CA GLU A 102 10.12 -13.26 6.73
C GLU A 102 11.54 -12.74 6.46
N ASP A 103 12.25 -13.30 5.47
CA ASP A 103 13.54 -12.77 5.03
C ASP A 103 13.38 -11.43 4.27
N ALA A 104 12.31 -11.25 3.50
CA ALA A 104 11.99 -9.96 2.88
C ALA A 104 11.70 -8.88 3.94
N ILE A 105 10.90 -9.21 4.95
CA ILE A 105 10.62 -8.32 6.09
C ILE A 105 11.90 -8.04 6.87
N ALA A 106 12.75 -9.04 7.11
CA ALA A 106 14.05 -8.82 7.77
C ALA A 106 14.94 -7.86 6.97
N ALA A 107 15.06 -8.05 5.64
CA ALA A 107 15.84 -7.15 4.80
C ALA A 107 15.32 -5.71 4.86
N TYR A 108 14.00 -5.50 4.84
CA TYR A 108 13.41 -4.17 5.00
C TYR A 108 13.64 -3.59 6.40
N THR A 109 13.51 -4.43 7.44
CA THR A 109 13.78 -4.06 8.84
C THR A 109 15.22 -3.59 9.02
N ASP A 110 16.18 -4.35 8.50
CA ASP A 110 17.60 -4.03 8.55
C ASP A 110 17.92 -2.79 7.70
N ALA A 111 17.28 -2.60 6.54
CA ALA A 111 17.44 -1.39 5.74
C ALA A 111 16.96 -0.12 6.48
N LEU A 112 15.82 -0.20 7.17
CA LEU A 112 15.34 0.88 8.05
C LEU A 112 16.31 1.12 9.22
N ALA A 113 16.75 0.05 9.90
CA ALA A 113 17.70 0.15 11.01
C ALA A 113 19.01 0.81 10.57
N TRP A 114 19.54 0.46 9.39
CA TRP A 114 20.68 1.13 8.77
C TRP A 114 20.44 2.64 8.65
N TYR A 115 19.35 3.04 8.00
CA TYR A 115 19.11 4.46 7.70
C TYR A 115 19.00 5.30 8.97
N LEU A 116 18.24 4.79 9.95
CA LEU A 116 17.93 5.49 11.19
C LEU A 116 19.14 5.58 12.13
N THR A 117 19.97 4.53 12.19
CA THR A 117 21.11 4.48 13.14
C THR A 117 22.46 4.86 12.53
N GLY A 118 22.63 4.69 11.22
CA GLY A 118 23.93 4.77 10.54
C GLY A 118 24.85 3.56 10.79
N ASN A 119 24.38 2.50 11.45
CA ASN A 119 25.18 1.31 11.70
C ASN A 119 25.23 0.40 10.46
N ALA A 120 26.38 0.38 9.79
CA ALA A 120 26.61 -0.35 8.54
C ALA A 120 26.37 -1.87 8.63
N ALA A 121 26.41 -2.48 9.83
CA ALA A 121 26.11 -3.89 10.00
C ALA A 121 24.69 -4.25 9.55
N TYR A 122 23.72 -3.35 9.75
CA TYR A 122 22.35 -3.55 9.28
C TYR A 122 22.25 -3.46 7.75
N ALA A 123 22.93 -2.52 7.10
CA ALA A 123 22.96 -2.45 5.64
C ALA A 123 23.56 -3.73 5.03
N GLN A 124 24.65 -4.21 5.62
CA GLN A 124 25.30 -5.45 5.21
C GLN A 124 24.39 -6.67 5.41
N LYS A 125 23.61 -6.72 6.50
CA LYS A 125 22.64 -7.79 6.72
C LYS A 125 21.50 -7.75 5.70
N ALA A 126 20.93 -6.59 5.42
CA ALA A 126 19.91 -6.43 4.39
C ALA A 126 20.42 -6.91 3.02
N ILE A 127 21.64 -6.50 2.64
CA ILE A 127 22.32 -6.96 1.42
C ILE A 127 22.48 -8.48 1.44
N ALA A 128 22.96 -9.07 2.54
CA ALA A 128 23.18 -10.51 2.63
C ALA A 128 21.89 -11.32 2.42
N LEU A 129 20.76 -10.86 2.98
CA LEU A 129 19.45 -11.49 2.79
C LEU A 129 19.01 -11.39 1.32
N MET A 130 19.05 -10.18 0.73
CA MET A 130 18.70 -9.94 -0.68
C MET A 130 19.60 -10.73 -1.65
N ASP A 131 20.89 -10.82 -1.36
CA ASP A 131 21.88 -11.53 -2.17
C ASP A 131 21.70 -13.04 -2.11
N ALA A 132 21.33 -13.59 -0.95
CA ALA A 132 21.07 -15.02 -0.78
C ALA A 132 19.86 -15.47 -1.61
N TRP A 133 18.75 -14.72 -1.55
CA TRP A 133 17.55 -15.01 -2.33
C TRP A 133 17.78 -14.83 -3.84
N SER A 134 18.38 -13.71 -4.25
CA SER A 134 18.66 -13.46 -5.67
C SER A 134 19.67 -14.41 -6.31
N ALA A 135 20.48 -15.11 -5.53
CA ALA A 135 21.36 -16.16 -6.02
C ALA A 135 20.67 -17.51 -6.23
N THR A 136 19.48 -17.71 -5.66
CA THR A 136 18.92 -19.06 -5.47
C THR A 136 17.53 -19.21 -6.08
N ILE A 137 16.59 -18.31 -5.83
CA ILE A 137 15.19 -18.49 -6.25
C ILE A 137 15.04 -18.41 -7.77
N THR A 138 14.27 -19.34 -8.33
CA THR A 138 13.98 -19.42 -9.76
C THR A 138 12.48 -19.41 -10.06
N SER A 139 11.62 -19.81 -9.12
CA SER A 139 10.16 -19.80 -9.32
C SER A 139 9.35 -19.91 -8.03
N HIS A 140 8.08 -19.52 -8.11
CA HIS A 140 7.01 -19.85 -7.17
C HIS A 140 6.07 -20.87 -7.80
N THR A 141 5.57 -21.83 -7.04
CA THR A 141 4.63 -22.86 -7.54
C THR A 141 3.54 -23.18 -6.53
N ASN A 142 2.53 -23.94 -7.00
CA ASN A 142 1.31 -24.35 -6.29
C ASN A 142 0.29 -23.21 -6.14
N SER A 143 -0.90 -23.50 -5.60
CA SER A 143 -2.09 -22.64 -5.72
C SER A 143 -1.95 -21.25 -5.10
N ASN A 144 -1.09 -21.10 -4.08
CA ASN A 144 -0.87 -19.83 -3.39
C ASN A 144 0.33 -19.05 -3.95
N ALA A 145 1.00 -19.55 -4.99
CA ALA A 145 2.16 -18.89 -5.60
C ALA A 145 1.90 -17.41 -5.96
N PRO A 146 0.81 -17.03 -6.66
CA PRO A 146 0.61 -15.63 -7.05
C PRO A 146 0.54 -14.68 -5.84
N LEU A 147 -0.18 -15.07 -4.80
CA LEU A 147 -0.29 -14.28 -3.57
C LEU A 147 1.03 -14.23 -2.80
N GLN A 148 1.71 -15.37 -2.67
CA GLN A 148 3.03 -15.44 -2.06
C GLN A 148 4.02 -14.49 -2.74
N THR A 149 4.09 -14.55 -4.07
CA THR A 149 4.96 -13.67 -4.87
C THR A 149 4.57 -12.21 -4.70
N GLY A 150 3.27 -11.90 -4.58
CA GLY A 150 2.78 -10.56 -4.25
C GLY A 150 3.25 -10.06 -2.88
N TRP A 151 3.11 -10.88 -1.83
CA TRP A 151 3.52 -10.48 -0.48
C TRP A 151 5.04 -10.28 -0.35
N ALA A 152 5.85 -11.21 -0.85
CA ALA A 152 7.30 -11.05 -0.79
C ALA A 152 7.77 -9.93 -1.75
N GLY A 153 7.21 -9.89 -2.96
CA GLY A 153 7.54 -8.93 -4.01
C GLY A 153 7.15 -7.49 -3.71
N SER A 154 6.24 -7.23 -2.77
CA SER A 154 5.93 -5.86 -2.32
C SER A 154 6.89 -5.34 -1.24
N VAL A 155 7.62 -6.23 -0.56
CA VAL A 155 8.57 -5.87 0.51
C VAL A 155 10.01 -5.79 -0.03
N TRP A 156 10.41 -6.71 -0.89
CA TRP A 156 11.76 -6.75 -1.47
C TRP A 156 12.23 -5.41 -2.07
N PRO A 157 11.44 -4.72 -2.92
CA PRO A 157 11.84 -3.44 -3.48
C PRO A 157 12.00 -2.35 -2.42
N ARG A 158 11.21 -2.35 -1.34
CA ARG A 158 11.33 -1.35 -0.26
C ARG A 158 12.71 -1.40 0.39
N ALA A 159 13.20 -2.60 0.70
CA ALA A 159 14.54 -2.81 1.24
C ALA A 159 15.62 -2.41 0.22
N ALA A 160 15.47 -2.87 -1.01
CA ALA A 160 16.44 -2.65 -2.09
C ALA A 160 16.59 -1.16 -2.43
N GLU A 161 15.49 -0.41 -2.47
CA GLU A 161 15.46 1.04 -2.70
C GLU A 161 16.26 1.79 -1.64
N ILE A 162 16.01 1.52 -0.35
CA ILE A 162 16.74 2.15 0.75
C ILE A 162 18.23 1.84 0.62
N ILE A 163 18.62 0.57 0.45
CA ILE A 163 20.03 0.20 0.37
C ILE A 163 20.72 0.79 -0.85
N LYS A 164 20.17 0.59 -2.05
CA LYS A 164 20.75 1.03 -3.32
C LYS A 164 21.00 2.54 -3.33
N HIS A 165 20.05 3.33 -2.83
CA HIS A 165 20.11 4.78 -2.95
C HIS A 165 20.64 5.50 -1.71
N THR A 166 20.81 4.83 -0.57
CA THR A 166 21.29 5.48 0.69
C THR A 166 22.57 4.88 1.25
N TYR A 167 22.89 3.63 0.91
CA TYR A 167 24.15 2.99 1.27
C TYR A 167 25.10 2.88 0.06
N GLY A 168 24.58 2.53 -1.11
CA GLY A 168 25.30 2.52 -2.39
C GLY A 168 26.28 1.35 -2.61
N ASN A 169 26.91 0.82 -1.55
CA ASN A 169 27.87 -0.27 -1.66
C ASN A 169 27.18 -1.65 -1.72
N TRP A 170 26.49 -1.93 -2.82
CA TRP A 170 25.82 -3.21 -3.08
C TRP A 170 26.23 -3.79 -4.46
N PRO A 171 27.30 -4.60 -4.53
CA PRO A 171 27.82 -5.13 -5.80
C PRO A 171 26.82 -5.99 -6.59
N ASN A 172 25.98 -6.76 -5.90
CA ASN A 172 25.07 -7.73 -6.51
C ASN A 172 23.68 -7.15 -6.84
N GLN A 173 23.50 -5.82 -6.78
CA GLN A 173 22.23 -5.17 -7.09
C GLN A 173 21.66 -5.55 -8.47
N GLY A 174 22.51 -5.78 -9.48
CA GLY A 174 22.08 -6.20 -10.81
C GLY A 174 21.50 -7.62 -10.84
N ARG A 175 22.04 -8.55 -10.03
CA ARG A 175 21.48 -9.90 -9.87
C ARG A 175 20.13 -9.84 -9.18
N PHE A 176 19.99 -9.01 -8.14
CA PHE A 176 18.71 -8.80 -7.49
C PHE A 176 17.66 -8.18 -8.41
N ALA A 177 18.03 -7.17 -9.21
CA ALA A 177 17.16 -6.63 -10.25
C ALA A 177 16.71 -7.71 -11.26
N THR A 178 17.62 -8.60 -11.65
CA THR A 178 17.31 -9.74 -12.52
C THR A 178 16.32 -10.71 -11.87
N MET A 179 16.48 -11.00 -10.56
CA MET A 179 15.53 -11.81 -9.80
C MET A 179 14.13 -11.18 -9.83
N LEU A 180 14.01 -9.90 -9.50
CA LEU A 180 12.70 -9.21 -9.53
C LEU A 180 12.09 -9.22 -10.93
N ARG A 181 12.88 -8.96 -11.98
CA ARG A 181 12.41 -8.90 -13.37
C ARG A 181 11.98 -10.26 -13.92
N ASN A 182 12.69 -11.34 -13.59
CA ASN A 182 12.48 -12.64 -14.24
C ASN A 182 11.67 -13.63 -13.39
N VAL A 183 11.70 -13.50 -12.06
CA VAL A 183 11.02 -14.44 -11.15
C VAL A 183 9.73 -13.84 -10.58
N TYR A 184 9.76 -12.57 -10.15
CA TYR A 184 8.61 -11.96 -9.47
C TYR A 184 7.65 -11.27 -10.44
N LEU A 185 8.15 -10.33 -11.25
CA LEU A 185 7.33 -9.47 -12.08
C LEU A 185 6.37 -10.23 -13.01
N PRO A 186 6.79 -11.31 -13.73
CA PRO A 186 5.89 -12.03 -14.64
C PRO A 186 4.72 -12.70 -13.93
N VAL A 187 4.90 -13.09 -12.67
CA VAL A 187 3.84 -13.72 -11.85
C VAL A 187 2.84 -12.67 -11.36
N VAL A 188 3.32 -11.49 -10.94
CA VAL A 188 2.44 -10.49 -10.29
C VAL A 188 1.76 -9.56 -11.30
N ILE A 189 2.40 -9.20 -12.41
CA ILE A 189 1.89 -8.19 -13.36
C ILE A 189 0.63 -8.64 -14.12
N VAL A 190 0.36 -9.94 -14.17
CA VAL A 190 -0.81 -10.51 -14.85
C VAL A 190 -2.09 -10.37 -14.02
N GLY A 191 -1.98 -10.14 -12.72
CA GLY A 191 -3.13 -10.05 -11.81
C GLY A 191 -3.74 -11.41 -11.44
N SER A 192 -4.89 -11.39 -10.77
CA SER A 192 -5.55 -12.61 -10.27
C SER A 192 -7.06 -12.50 -10.29
N SER A 193 -7.73 -13.59 -10.67
CA SER A 193 -9.17 -13.79 -10.51
C SER A 193 -9.55 -14.50 -9.21
N SER A 194 -8.58 -14.93 -8.38
CA SER A 194 -8.86 -15.70 -7.17
C SER A 194 -9.63 -14.87 -6.13
N ASN A 195 -9.19 -13.64 -5.88
CA ASN A 195 -9.81 -12.73 -4.92
C ASN A 195 -9.30 -11.29 -5.13
N GLY A 196 -10.05 -10.27 -4.69
CA GLY A 196 -9.67 -8.88 -4.87
C GLY A 196 -8.42 -8.48 -4.09
N ASN A 197 -8.24 -8.96 -2.86
CA ASN A 197 -7.04 -8.65 -2.08
C ASN A 197 -5.76 -9.26 -2.69
N TRP A 198 -5.88 -10.41 -3.38
CA TRP A 198 -4.74 -11.05 -4.05
C TRP A 198 -4.23 -10.18 -5.18
N GLU A 199 -5.12 -9.74 -6.08
CA GLU A 199 -4.72 -8.89 -7.20
C GLU A 199 -4.16 -7.55 -6.71
N LEU A 200 -4.70 -6.98 -5.64
CA LEU A 200 -4.15 -5.76 -5.05
C LEU A 200 -2.73 -5.95 -4.49
N SER A 201 -2.46 -7.02 -3.73
CA SER A 201 -1.10 -7.32 -3.26
C SER A 201 -0.13 -7.62 -4.42
N MET A 202 -0.60 -8.26 -5.49
CA MET A 202 0.20 -8.46 -6.70
C MET A 202 0.50 -7.13 -7.41
N MET A 203 -0.47 -6.22 -7.51
CA MET A 203 -0.24 -4.89 -8.08
C MET A 203 0.71 -4.05 -7.24
N GLU A 204 0.65 -4.17 -5.91
CA GLU A 204 1.60 -3.51 -5.02
C GLU A 204 3.03 -3.97 -5.30
N ALA A 205 3.25 -5.27 -5.43
CA ALA A 205 4.54 -5.83 -5.84
C ALA A 205 4.95 -5.34 -7.23
N ALA A 206 4.05 -5.39 -8.21
CA ALA A 206 4.34 -4.98 -9.59
C ALA A 206 4.76 -3.51 -9.68
N VAL A 207 4.06 -2.61 -8.97
CA VAL A 207 4.39 -1.18 -8.90
C VAL A 207 5.76 -0.99 -8.25
N GLY A 208 6.00 -1.58 -7.07
CA GLY A 208 7.28 -1.45 -6.36
C GLY A 208 8.47 -2.00 -7.16
N ILE A 209 8.30 -3.14 -7.82
CA ILE A 209 9.31 -3.72 -8.71
C ILE A 209 9.56 -2.79 -9.90
N SER A 210 8.50 -2.24 -10.50
CA SER A 210 8.64 -1.35 -11.67
C SER A 210 9.40 -0.07 -11.33
N VAL A 211 9.17 0.52 -10.14
CA VAL A 211 9.97 1.65 -9.65
C VAL A 211 11.44 1.26 -9.54
N PHE A 212 11.78 0.19 -8.81
CA PHE A 212 13.18 -0.22 -8.60
C PHE A 212 13.93 -0.54 -9.92
N LEU A 213 13.21 -1.09 -10.89
CA LEU A 213 13.73 -1.46 -12.20
C LEU A 213 13.65 -0.34 -13.26
N GLU A 214 13.11 0.82 -12.88
CA GLU A 214 12.81 1.96 -13.77
C GLU A 214 11.98 1.55 -15.01
N ASP A 215 11.03 0.63 -14.83
CA ASP A 215 10.22 0.00 -15.88
C ASP A 215 8.87 0.71 -16.06
N ARG A 216 8.85 1.78 -16.87
CA ARG A 216 7.65 2.58 -17.12
C ARG A 216 6.47 1.78 -17.69
N ALA A 217 6.74 0.88 -18.64
CA ALA A 217 5.68 0.10 -19.29
C ALA A 217 4.99 -0.87 -18.31
N SER A 218 5.77 -1.52 -17.43
CA SER A 218 5.22 -2.37 -16.38
C SER A 218 4.50 -1.57 -15.30
N TYR A 219 5.01 -0.38 -14.96
CA TYR A 219 4.36 0.56 -14.05
C TYR A 219 2.96 0.95 -14.56
N ASP A 220 2.86 1.45 -15.80
CA ASP A 220 1.58 1.86 -16.41
C ASP A 220 0.56 0.72 -16.43
N ARG A 221 1.02 -0.47 -16.81
CA ARG A 221 0.19 -1.67 -16.81
C ARG A 221 -0.31 -2.03 -15.41
N ALA A 222 0.54 -1.93 -14.40
CA ALA A 222 0.18 -2.21 -13.01
C ALA A 222 -0.81 -1.16 -12.47
N ILE A 223 -0.59 0.13 -12.72
CA ILE A 223 -1.47 1.22 -12.28
C ILE A 223 -2.85 1.12 -12.94
N THR A 224 -2.92 0.83 -14.23
CA THR A 224 -4.19 0.63 -14.95
C THR A 224 -5.02 -0.48 -14.29
N ARG A 225 -4.38 -1.63 -14.00
CA ARG A 225 -5.05 -2.75 -13.34
C ARG A 225 -5.43 -2.44 -11.90
N PHE A 226 -4.53 -1.81 -11.15
CA PHE A 226 -4.77 -1.36 -9.79
C PHE A 226 -6.04 -0.51 -9.68
N LYS A 227 -6.21 0.49 -10.54
CA LYS A 227 -7.38 1.39 -10.52
C LYS A 227 -8.69 0.63 -10.72
N ALA A 228 -8.73 -0.22 -11.74
CA ALA A 228 -9.90 -1.04 -12.00
C ALA A 228 -10.21 -1.98 -10.82
N ARG A 229 -9.19 -2.59 -10.23
CA ARG A 229 -9.34 -3.47 -9.08
C ARG A 229 -9.77 -2.71 -7.81
N ALA A 230 -9.18 -1.56 -7.51
CA ALA A 230 -9.53 -0.76 -6.34
C ALA A 230 -11.01 -0.32 -6.39
N ALA A 231 -11.50 0.10 -7.57
CA ALA A 231 -12.90 0.42 -7.78
C ALA A 231 -13.84 -0.80 -7.65
N ALA A 232 -13.39 -1.99 -8.10
CA ALA A 232 -14.14 -3.23 -7.94
C ALA A 232 -14.04 -3.85 -6.54
N TYR A 233 -13.11 -3.40 -5.70
CA TYR A 233 -12.86 -3.94 -4.36
C TYR A 233 -13.55 -3.13 -3.27
N LEU A 234 -13.54 -1.79 -3.37
CA LEU A 234 -14.15 -0.88 -2.39
C LEU A 234 -15.34 -0.16 -3.00
N TYR A 235 -16.53 -0.46 -2.50
CA TYR A 235 -17.77 0.12 -3.00
C TYR A 235 -18.06 1.48 -2.38
N ILE A 236 -18.47 2.42 -3.23
CA ILE A 236 -19.11 3.67 -2.85
C ILE A 236 -20.38 3.90 -3.68
N PRO A 237 -21.37 4.65 -3.18
CA PRO A 237 -22.62 4.90 -3.91
C PRO A 237 -22.44 5.56 -5.30
N ALA A 238 -21.32 6.26 -5.52
CA ALA A 238 -20.99 6.81 -6.83
C ALA A 238 -20.76 5.74 -7.92
N ASP A 239 -20.60 4.47 -7.55
CA ASP A 239 -20.49 3.36 -8.51
C ASP A 239 -21.82 2.96 -9.13
N GLY A 240 -22.94 3.36 -8.54
CA GLY A 240 -24.30 2.90 -8.87
C GLY A 240 -24.90 2.07 -7.74
N SER A 241 -25.90 1.25 -8.06
CA SER A 241 -26.61 0.41 -7.07
C SER A 241 -25.82 -0.83 -6.61
N GLN A 242 -24.69 -1.13 -7.25
CA GLN A 242 -23.87 -2.29 -6.97
C GLN A 242 -22.38 -1.98 -7.21
N PRO A 243 -21.45 -2.81 -6.70
CA PRO A 243 -20.02 -2.71 -6.97
C PRO A 243 -19.69 -2.86 -8.45
N LYS A 244 -18.52 -2.35 -8.84
CA LYS A 244 -17.97 -2.62 -10.18
C LYS A 244 -17.55 -4.09 -10.29
N TYR A 245 -17.72 -4.66 -11.48
CA TYR A 245 -17.25 -6.01 -11.77
C TYR A 245 -15.71 -6.09 -11.70
N PRO A 246 -15.14 -7.21 -11.23
CA PRO A 246 -13.71 -7.38 -11.16
C PRO A 246 -13.08 -7.36 -12.57
N PRO A 247 -11.90 -6.73 -12.76
CA PRO A 247 -11.27 -6.61 -14.08
C PRO A 247 -10.69 -7.91 -14.63
N VAL A 248 -10.64 -8.98 -13.83
CA VAL A 248 -10.14 -10.31 -14.21
C VAL A 248 -11.06 -11.36 -13.63
N GLY A 249 -11.33 -12.39 -14.43
CA GLY A 249 -12.19 -13.52 -14.07
C GLY A 249 -13.45 -13.54 -14.92
N SER A 250 -14.43 -14.33 -14.49
CA SER A 250 -15.69 -14.58 -15.20
C SER A 250 -16.91 -13.98 -14.49
N VAL A 251 -16.73 -13.13 -13.48
CA VAL A 251 -17.85 -12.52 -12.74
C VAL A 251 -18.38 -11.36 -13.57
N ASP A 252 -19.53 -11.54 -14.22
CA ASP A 252 -20.13 -10.53 -15.10
C ASP A 252 -21.66 -10.38 -14.95
N THR A 253 -22.29 -11.17 -14.09
CA THR A 253 -23.72 -11.05 -13.74
C THR A 253 -23.97 -10.56 -12.31
N PRO A 254 -25.13 -9.95 -12.01
CA PRO A 254 -25.46 -9.52 -10.64
C PRO A 254 -25.41 -10.65 -9.60
N SER A 255 -25.88 -11.85 -9.96
CA SER A 255 -25.87 -13.01 -9.05
C SER A 255 -24.45 -13.50 -8.74
N GLU A 256 -23.58 -13.55 -9.75
CA GLU A 256 -22.17 -13.86 -9.53
C GLU A 256 -21.47 -12.78 -8.70
N LEU A 257 -21.80 -11.51 -8.91
CA LEU A 257 -21.26 -10.41 -8.12
C LEU A 257 -21.64 -10.53 -6.65
N ILE A 258 -22.91 -10.84 -6.34
CA ILE A 258 -23.36 -11.08 -4.96
C ILE A 258 -22.62 -12.26 -4.34
N ASN A 259 -22.45 -13.37 -5.08
CA ASN A 259 -21.69 -14.52 -4.61
C ASN A 259 -20.21 -14.16 -4.35
N TYR A 260 -19.61 -13.39 -5.25
CA TYR A 260 -18.24 -12.90 -5.11
C TYR A 260 -18.07 -11.97 -3.90
N TRP A 261 -19.10 -11.19 -3.57
CA TRP A 261 -19.20 -10.35 -2.37
C TRP A 261 -19.76 -11.11 -1.16
N GLN A 262 -19.56 -12.43 -1.11
CA GLN A 262 -19.86 -13.28 0.06
C GLN A 262 -21.35 -13.27 0.46
N GLY A 263 -22.23 -13.21 -0.53
CA GLY A 263 -23.68 -13.18 -0.33
C GLY A 263 -24.23 -11.80 0.07
N GLN A 264 -23.38 -10.77 0.18
CA GLN A 264 -23.83 -9.42 0.46
C GLN A 264 -24.58 -8.84 -0.73
N SER A 265 -25.86 -8.50 -0.53
CA SER A 265 -26.75 -7.96 -1.58
C SER A 265 -27.19 -6.51 -1.32
N THR A 266 -26.89 -5.96 -0.15
CA THR A 266 -27.16 -4.55 0.20
C THR A 266 -25.85 -3.77 0.23
N PHE A 267 -25.63 -2.87 -0.71
CA PHE A 267 -24.36 -2.17 -0.81
C PHE A 267 -24.41 -0.78 -0.19
N VAL A 268 -23.57 -0.53 0.82
CA VAL A 268 -23.39 0.77 1.49
C VAL A 268 -21.93 1.23 1.40
N ALA A 269 -21.71 2.54 1.47
CA ALA A 269 -20.37 3.12 1.37
C ALA A 269 -19.38 2.45 2.33
N GLY A 270 -18.21 2.06 1.80
CA GLY A 270 -17.13 1.47 2.58
C GLY A 270 -17.14 -0.04 2.70
N LEU A 271 -18.15 -0.73 2.14
CA LEU A 271 -18.05 -2.18 1.97
C LEU A 271 -16.88 -2.54 1.06
N SER A 272 -16.17 -3.57 1.46
CA SER A 272 -15.17 -4.27 0.67
C SER A 272 -15.74 -5.59 0.18
N GLN A 273 -15.23 -6.09 -0.94
CA GLN A 273 -15.56 -7.42 -1.44
C GLN A 273 -15.34 -8.53 -0.39
N GLU A 274 -14.40 -8.34 0.53
CA GLU A 274 -14.07 -9.31 1.59
C GLU A 274 -14.76 -9.03 2.94
N THR A 275 -15.60 -7.99 3.06
CA THR A 275 -16.16 -7.56 4.36
C THR A 275 -16.89 -8.70 5.08
N CYS A 276 -17.71 -9.47 4.34
CA CYS A 276 -18.50 -10.56 4.94
C CYS A 276 -17.75 -11.88 5.01
N ARG A 277 -16.51 -11.94 4.52
CA ARG A 277 -15.58 -13.05 4.79
C ARG A 277 -14.91 -12.82 6.15
N ASP A 278 -14.06 -11.80 6.23
CA ASP A 278 -13.43 -11.33 7.45
C ASP A 278 -12.68 -10.00 7.24
N PHE A 279 -12.43 -9.31 8.35
CA PHE A 279 -11.75 -8.01 8.33
C PHE A 279 -10.24 -8.15 8.10
N THR A 280 -9.64 -9.31 8.36
CA THR A 280 -8.21 -9.53 8.11
C THR A 280 -7.89 -9.44 6.61
N HIS A 281 -8.62 -10.17 5.76
CA HIS A 281 -8.46 -10.11 4.31
C HIS A 281 -8.92 -8.77 3.73
N THR A 282 -9.97 -8.18 4.33
CA THR A 282 -10.36 -6.80 3.98
C THR A 282 -9.19 -5.83 4.18
N GLY A 283 -8.52 -5.94 5.33
CA GLY A 283 -7.35 -5.14 5.69
C GLY A 283 -6.19 -5.31 4.72
N TYR A 284 -5.95 -6.52 4.20
CA TYR A 284 -4.89 -6.75 3.21
C TYR A 284 -5.11 -5.96 1.92
N GLY A 285 -6.33 -5.98 1.38
CA GLY A 285 -6.64 -5.20 0.17
C GLY A 285 -6.55 -3.69 0.41
N ILE A 286 -7.04 -3.20 1.56
CA ILE A 286 -6.97 -1.76 1.89
C ILE A 286 -5.51 -1.31 2.10
N SER A 287 -4.68 -2.12 2.75
CA SER A 287 -3.25 -1.85 2.92
C SER A 287 -2.54 -1.77 1.57
N ALA A 288 -2.76 -2.74 0.67
CA ALA A 288 -2.17 -2.71 -0.67
C ALA A 288 -2.60 -1.46 -1.48
N ILE A 289 -3.88 -1.06 -1.40
CA ILE A 289 -4.37 0.20 -1.99
C ILE A 289 -3.61 1.40 -1.43
N SER A 290 -3.43 1.42 -0.11
CA SER A 290 -2.76 2.52 0.61
C SER A 290 -1.28 2.60 0.24
N HIS A 291 -0.60 1.46 0.10
CA HIS A 291 0.82 1.40 -0.26
C HIS A 291 1.09 1.81 -1.69
N ILE A 292 0.22 1.41 -2.63
CA ILE A 292 0.30 1.84 -4.02
C ILE A 292 0.06 3.35 -4.10
N ALA A 293 -1.00 3.86 -3.46
CA ALA A 293 -1.28 5.30 -3.44
C ALA A 293 -0.10 6.10 -2.86
N GLU A 294 0.50 5.63 -1.77
CA GLU A 294 1.67 6.28 -1.19
C GLU A 294 2.90 6.21 -2.10
N THR A 295 3.16 5.07 -2.71
CA THR A 295 4.25 4.91 -3.68
C THR A 295 4.07 5.87 -4.86
N THR A 296 2.86 5.94 -5.44
CA THR A 296 2.58 6.83 -6.58
C THR A 296 2.73 8.31 -6.24
N ARG A 297 2.31 8.72 -5.03
CA ARG A 297 2.55 10.07 -4.51
C ARG A 297 4.04 10.40 -4.41
N ILE A 298 4.86 9.47 -3.93
CA ILE A 298 6.32 9.65 -3.87
C ILE A 298 6.92 9.80 -5.28
N GLN A 299 6.37 9.09 -6.26
CA GLN A 299 6.76 9.20 -7.67
C GLN A 299 6.29 10.49 -8.36
N GLY A 300 5.46 11.32 -7.69
CA GLY A 300 4.89 12.54 -8.26
C GLY A 300 3.56 12.35 -9.01
N GLU A 301 3.07 11.11 -9.09
CA GLU A 301 1.77 10.75 -9.65
C GLU A 301 0.77 10.47 -8.53
N ASP A 302 0.36 11.51 -7.81
CA ASP A 302 -0.46 11.32 -6.62
C ASP A 302 -1.85 10.74 -6.96
N LEU A 303 -2.04 9.44 -6.66
CA LEU A 303 -3.32 8.75 -6.82
C LEU A 303 -4.25 8.92 -5.61
N TRP A 304 -3.81 9.50 -4.49
CA TRP A 304 -4.69 9.70 -3.32
C TRP A 304 -6.00 10.42 -3.68
N PRO A 305 -6.03 11.51 -4.48
CA PRO A 305 -7.29 12.15 -4.88
C PRO A 305 -8.27 11.21 -5.58
N SER A 306 -7.78 10.21 -6.32
CA SER A 306 -8.63 9.24 -7.04
C SER A 306 -9.18 8.12 -6.16
N VAL A 307 -8.46 7.76 -5.08
CA VAL A 307 -8.84 6.65 -4.19
C VAL A 307 -9.37 7.10 -2.83
N GLN A 308 -9.18 8.37 -2.45
CA GLN A 308 -9.43 8.88 -1.09
C GLN A 308 -10.86 8.61 -0.61
N GLU A 309 -11.87 8.79 -1.47
CA GLU A 309 -13.27 8.60 -1.09
C GLU A 309 -13.56 7.14 -0.71
N ARG A 310 -13.09 6.20 -1.53
CA ARG A 310 -13.31 4.77 -1.29
C ARG A 310 -12.54 4.31 -0.06
N THR A 311 -11.27 4.73 0.04
CA THR A 311 -10.39 4.34 1.15
C THR A 311 -10.88 4.92 2.48
N ARG A 312 -11.31 6.19 2.54
CA ARG A 312 -11.82 6.80 3.78
C ARG A 312 -13.11 6.12 4.25
N GLN A 313 -14.02 5.79 3.33
CA GLN A 313 -15.27 5.13 3.67
C GLN A 313 -15.00 3.70 4.15
N ALA A 314 -14.13 2.96 3.47
CA ALA A 314 -13.78 1.61 3.86
C ALA A 314 -13.09 1.55 5.23
N LEU A 315 -12.10 2.41 5.48
CA LEU A 315 -11.46 2.50 6.79
C LEU A 315 -12.46 2.88 7.89
N GLY A 316 -13.26 3.92 7.66
CA GLY A 316 -14.27 4.37 8.62
C GLY A 316 -15.31 3.28 8.93
N PHE A 317 -15.75 2.55 7.91
CA PHE A 317 -16.71 1.46 8.04
C PHE A 317 -16.17 0.30 8.90
N HIS A 318 -15.00 -0.23 8.55
CA HIS A 318 -14.43 -1.38 9.25
C HIS A 318 -13.99 -1.02 10.68
N THR A 319 -13.34 0.13 10.86
CA THR A 319 -12.87 0.57 12.19
C THR A 319 -14.02 0.94 13.13
N LYS A 320 -15.16 1.42 12.62
CA LYS A 320 -16.38 1.64 13.40
C LYS A 320 -16.87 0.35 14.10
N PHE A 321 -16.85 -0.78 13.39
CA PHE A 321 -17.26 -2.06 13.95
C PHE A 321 -16.18 -2.69 14.83
N GLU A 322 -14.91 -2.52 14.48
CA GLU A 322 -13.80 -2.87 15.37
C GLU A 322 -13.93 -2.17 16.73
N ASN A 323 -14.32 -0.89 16.73
CA ASN A 323 -14.53 -0.09 17.95
C ASN A 323 -15.83 -0.41 18.71
N GLY A 324 -16.58 -1.44 18.30
CA GLY A 324 -17.69 -1.98 19.09
C GLY A 324 -19.08 -1.53 18.67
N THR A 325 -19.22 -0.79 17.55
CA THR A 325 -20.56 -0.50 17.02
C THR A 325 -21.28 -1.80 16.61
N ALA A 326 -22.57 -1.91 16.91
CA ALA A 326 -23.39 -3.03 16.48
C ALA A 326 -23.51 -3.09 14.94
N VAL A 327 -23.44 -4.30 14.39
CA VAL A 327 -23.57 -4.55 12.95
C VAL A 327 -25.06 -4.69 12.61
N PRO A 328 -25.61 -3.87 11.69
CA PRO A 328 -27.00 -4.02 11.24
C PRO A 328 -27.22 -5.35 10.52
N SER A 329 -28.42 -5.93 10.60
CA SER A 329 -28.77 -7.18 9.90
C SER A 329 -28.64 -7.11 8.38
N SER A 330 -28.69 -5.91 7.80
CA SER A 330 -28.45 -5.66 6.37
C SER A 330 -26.98 -5.80 5.96
N ILE A 331 -26.04 -5.89 6.91
CA ILE A 331 -24.61 -6.04 6.66
C ILE A 331 -24.20 -7.43 7.14
N CYS A 332 -23.82 -8.32 6.21
CA CYS A 332 -23.32 -9.66 6.50
C CYS A 332 -24.25 -10.48 7.43
N GLY A 333 -25.57 -10.28 7.31
CA GLY A 333 -26.56 -10.92 8.19
C GLY A 333 -26.53 -10.46 9.65
N GLY A 334 -25.89 -9.32 9.96
CA GLY A 334 -25.80 -8.77 11.31
C GLY A 334 -24.57 -9.21 12.11
N SER A 335 -23.60 -9.89 11.47
CA SER A 335 -22.36 -10.32 12.12
C SER A 335 -21.17 -10.18 11.18
N VAL A 336 -20.01 -9.81 11.73
CA VAL A 336 -18.75 -9.72 10.99
C VAL A 336 -17.64 -10.40 11.78
N VAL A 337 -16.66 -10.98 11.07
CA VAL A 337 -15.44 -11.51 11.67
C VAL A 337 -14.41 -10.39 11.75
N LYS A 338 -14.18 -9.88 12.97
CA LYS A 338 -13.18 -8.82 13.25
C LYS A 338 -11.75 -9.36 13.13
N GLY A 339 -10.78 -8.45 13.10
CA GLY A 339 -9.36 -8.77 12.94
C GLY A 339 -8.66 -7.90 11.88
N PHE A 340 -9.01 -6.62 11.80
CA PHE A 340 -8.54 -5.71 10.74
C PHE A 340 -7.01 -5.58 10.69
N GLY A 341 -6.34 -5.77 11.83
CA GLY A 341 -4.88 -5.88 11.91
C GLY A 341 -4.13 -4.55 11.74
N PRO A 342 -2.80 -4.60 11.57
CA PRO A 342 -1.94 -3.43 11.61
C PRO A 342 -1.91 -2.61 10.30
N VAL A 343 -3.05 -2.38 9.65
CA VAL A 343 -3.14 -2.00 8.22
C VAL A 343 -3.53 -0.53 7.97
N THR A 344 -3.74 0.24 9.03
CA THR A 344 -4.46 1.53 8.96
C THR A 344 -3.54 2.74 8.83
N GLU A 345 -2.29 2.60 9.23
CA GLU A 345 -1.42 3.74 9.53
C GLU A 345 -1.10 4.59 8.29
N VAL A 346 -0.75 3.96 7.17
CA VAL A 346 -0.39 4.65 5.92
C VAL A 346 -1.55 5.53 5.42
N ALA A 347 -2.73 4.94 5.28
CA ALA A 347 -3.91 5.69 4.82
C ALA A 347 -4.43 6.68 5.86
N TYR A 348 -4.37 6.37 7.15
CA TYR A 348 -4.74 7.32 8.18
C TYR A 348 -3.85 8.57 8.11
N ASN A 349 -2.54 8.39 8.01
CA ASN A 349 -1.62 9.51 7.87
C ASN A 349 -1.88 10.33 6.59
N ALA A 350 -2.11 9.66 5.46
CA ALA A 350 -2.43 10.33 4.20
C ALA A 350 -3.73 11.15 4.30
N LEU A 351 -4.83 10.50 4.70
CA LEU A 351 -6.17 11.09 4.69
C LEU A 351 -6.35 12.13 5.78
N ALA A 352 -6.01 11.81 7.03
CA ALA A 352 -6.21 12.72 8.15
C ALA A 352 -5.08 13.74 8.30
N GLY A 353 -3.83 13.28 8.15
CA GLY A 353 -2.66 14.13 8.31
C GLY A 353 -2.47 15.10 7.15
N ARG A 354 -2.26 14.56 5.94
CA ARG A 354 -1.91 15.40 4.77
C ARG A 354 -3.12 15.99 4.05
N LEU A 355 -4.22 15.25 3.94
CA LEU A 355 -5.43 15.70 3.22
C LEU A 355 -6.48 16.35 4.12
N GLY A 356 -6.28 16.36 5.45
CA GLY A 356 -7.16 17.03 6.40
C GLY A 356 -8.56 16.43 6.52
N ILE A 357 -8.76 15.18 6.09
CA ILE A 357 -10.05 14.48 6.16
C ILE A 357 -10.22 13.90 7.56
N ALA A 358 -11.28 14.30 8.27
CA ALA A 358 -11.57 13.75 9.59
C ALA A 358 -11.86 12.24 9.52
N MET A 359 -11.12 11.45 10.30
CA MET A 359 -11.15 9.98 10.27
C MET A 359 -11.39 9.38 11.66
N THR A 360 -12.36 9.88 12.44
CA THR A 360 -12.52 9.62 13.88
C THR A 360 -12.44 8.14 14.29
N ASN A 361 -13.18 7.24 13.63
CA ASN A 361 -13.14 5.80 13.97
C ASN A 361 -11.76 5.18 13.68
N THR A 362 -11.16 5.57 12.57
CA THR A 362 -9.86 5.07 12.14
C THR A 362 -8.74 5.64 12.99
N GLN A 363 -8.81 6.91 13.37
CA GLN A 363 -7.92 7.54 14.35
C GLN A 363 -7.95 6.75 15.66
N GLN A 364 -9.13 6.55 16.24
CA GLN A 364 -9.28 5.78 17.49
C GLN A 364 -8.69 4.38 17.36
N TYR A 365 -8.96 3.68 16.24
CA TYR A 365 -8.45 2.33 16.02
C TYR A 365 -6.92 2.30 15.93
N THR A 366 -6.35 3.19 15.12
CA THR A 366 -4.93 3.28 14.79
C THR A 366 -4.13 3.67 16.04
N GLU A 367 -4.50 4.78 16.68
CA GLU A 367 -3.73 5.36 17.78
C GLU A 367 -3.75 4.48 19.03
N ALA A 368 -4.88 3.82 19.33
CA ALA A 368 -4.98 2.89 20.46
C ALA A 368 -4.15 1.60 20.29
N ARG A 369 -3.64 1.33 19.08
CA ARG A 369 -2.86 0.12 18.74
C ARG A 369 -1.40 0.42 18.41
N ARG A 370 -0.97 1.67 18.49
CA ARG A 370 0.44 2.03 18.28
C ARG A 370 1.32 1.51 19.45
N PRO A 371 2.57 1.07 19.18
CA PRO A 371 3.14 0.86 17.85
C PRO A 371 2.65 -0.45 17.21
N GLN A 372 2.23 -0.34 15.94
CA GLN A 372 1.83 -1.47 15.12
C GLN A 372 3.09 -2.07 14.47
N GLY A 373 3.34 -3.35 14.71
CA GLY A 373 4.52 -4.07 14.23
C GLY A 373 4.38 -4.55 12.78
N THR A 374 4.31 -5.86 12.59
CA THR A 374 4.13 -6.48 11.28
C THR A 374 3.03 -7.54 11.31
N ASN A 375 2.37 -7.78 10.16
CA ASN A 375 1.46 -8.91 9.99
C ASN A 375 2.18 -10.20 9.52
N ASN A 376 3.52 -10.20 9.45
CA ASN A 376 4.36 -11.29 8.92
C ASN A 376 4.10 -11.64 7.43
N LEU A 377 3.43 -10.76 6.69
CA LEU A 377 3.13 -10.96 5.27
C LEU A 377 3.77 -9.88 4.40
N PHE A 378 3.34 -8.61 4.55
CA PHE A 378 3.83 -7.49 3.74
C PHE A 378 3.66 -6.10 4.40
N VAL A 379 2.92 -6.03 5.51
CA VAL A 379 2.76 -4.84 6.36
C VAL A 379 3.86 -4.90 7.42
N ALA A 380 4.67 -3.86 7.51
CA ALA A 380 5.79 -3.84 8.45
C ALA A 380 6.18 -2.41 8.84
N TRP A 381 6.18 -2.15 10.15
CA TRP A 381 6.74 -0.94 10.77
C TRP A 381 6.07 0.36 10.30
N GLU A 382 4.77 0.31 10.03
CA GLU A 382 4.07 1.46 9.48
C GLU A 382 3.88 2.57 10.52
N THR A 383 3.69 2.25 11.81
CA THR A 383 3.73 3.29 12.86
C THR A 383 5.08 4.01 12.87
N LEU A 384 6.20 3.29 12.70
CA LEU A 384 7.53 3.92 12.66
C LEU A 384 7.68 4.84 11.45
N THR A 385 7.23 4.39 10.27
CA THR A 385 7.51 5.06 9.00
C THR A 385 6.50 6.15 8.64
N HIS A 386 5.24 6.01 9.04
CA HIS A 386 4.14 6.84 8.56
C HIS A 386 3.41 7.62 9.65
N ALA A 387 3.45 7.24 10.93
CA ALA A 387 2.70 7.97 11.96
C ALA A 387 3.11 9.45 11.95
N GLY A 388 2.16 10.36 11.71
CA GLY A 388 2.37 11.80 11.71
C GLY A 388 3.47 12.29 10.75
N ASN A 389 3.78 11.52 9.70
CA ASN A 389 4.83 11.87 8.76
C ASN A 389 4.28 12.85 7.69
N PRO A 390 4.75 14.11 7.66
CA PRO A 390 4.19 15.12 6.75
C PRO A 390 4.73 15.00 5.32
N ALA A 391 5.81 14.24 5.12
CA ALA A 391 6.50 14.11 3.83
C ALA A 391 5.79 13.17 2.86
#